data_AF-A0A316AJR7-F1
#
_entry.id   AF-A0A316AJR7-F1
#
_cell.length_a   1.000
_cell.length_b   1.000
_cell.length_c   1.000
_cell.angle_alpha   90.00
_cell.angle_beta   90.00
_cell.angle_gamma   90.00
#
_symmetry.space_group_name_H-M   'P 1'
#
loop_
_entity.id
_entity.type
_entity.pdbx_description
1 polymer ?
#
loop_
_entity_poly.entity_id
_entity_poly.type
_entity_poly.pdbx_seq_one_letter_code
_entity_poly.pdbx_strand_id
1 'polypeptide(L)' 'MKTYQLNILVDKEEHNVLELLDQLVDKNIIQVQKVGRTMVAANEQQIEEIIEESELGPYYSDKEARAILNL' A
#
# COMPACT_ATOMS: atom_id res chain seq x y z
N MET A 1 2.21 -3.28 27.12
CA MET A 1 1.35 -3.19 25.92
C MET A 1 1.60 -4.43 25.07
N LYS A 2 0.56 -5.08 24.55
CA LYS A 2 0.71 -6.21 23.62
C LYS A 2 0.39 -5.70 22.22
N THR A 3 1.23 -6.02 21.25
CA THR A 3 1.05 -5.62 19.85
C THR A 3 0.74 -6.87 19.05
N TYR A 4 -0.30 -6.82 18.23
CA TYR A 4 -0.74 -7.91 17.36
C TYR A 4 -0.70 -7.44 15.92
N GLN A 5 -0.26 -8.33 15.02
CA GLN A 5 -0.35 -8.13 13.58
C GLN A 5 -1.52 -8.95 13.04
N LEU A 6 -2.36 -8.32 12.23
CA LEU A 6 -3.53 -8.92 11.60
C LEU A 6 -3.26 -9.04 10.10
N ASN A 7 -3.44 -10.24 9.56
CA ASN A 7 -3.44 -10.47 8.13
C ASN A 7 -4.87 -10.78 7.69
N ILE A 8 -5.41 -9.96 6.79
CA ILE A 8 -6.71 -10.21 6.18
C ILE A 8 -6.46 -11.15 5.01
N LEU A 9 -6.95 -12.38 5.11
CA LEU A 9 -6.67 -13.44 4.12
C LEU A 9 -7.62 -13.37 2.91
N VAL A 10 -8.68 -12.56 3.00
CA VAL A 10 -9.78 -12.53 2.03
C VAL A 10 -10.11 -11.08 1.71
N ASP A 11 -9.74 -10.61 0.52
CA ASP A 11 -9.82 -9.19 0.14
C ASP A 11 -11.25 -8.65 0.18
N LYS A 12 -12.25 -9.44 -0.22
CA LYS A 12 -13.67 -9.03 -0.15
C LYS A 12 -14.17 -8.74 1.27
N GLU A 13 -13.50 -9.25 2.29
CA GLU A 13 -13.84 -9.04 3.70
C GLU A 13 -13.04 -7.89 4.32
N GLU A 14 -12.12 -7.26 3.59
CA GLU A 14 -11.27 -6.18 4.12
C GLU A 14 -12.11 -5.04 4.69
N HIS A 15 -13.16 -4.63 3.97
CA HIS A 15 -14.07 -3.57 4.41
C HIS A 15 -14.77 -3.91 5.74
N ASN A 16 -15.29 -5.14 5.85
CA ASN A 16 -15.97 -5.62 7.06
C ASN A 16 -15.00 -5.68 8.26
N VAL A 17 -13.76 -6.11 8.02
CA VAL A 17 -12.73 -6.16 9.08
C VAL A 17 -12.36 -4.75 9.54
N LEU A 18 -12.21 -3.80 8.62
CA LEU A 18 -11.91 -2.41 8.97
C LEU A 18 -13.05 -1.77 9.77
N GLU A 19 -14.31 -1.98 9.37
CA GLU A 19 -15.47 -1.46 10.10
C GLU A 19 -15.53 -2.00 11.54
N LEU A 20 -15.23 -3.30 11.74
CA LEU A 20 -15.16 -3.90 13.06
C LEU A 20 -14.04 -3.29 13.91
N LEU A 21 -12.86 -3.06 13.31
CA LEU A 21 -11.74 -2.43 14.00
C LEU A 21 -12.08 -0.99 14.43
N ASP A 22 -12.74 -0.22 13.58
CA ASP A 22 -13.20 1.14 13.90
C ASP A 22 -14.18 1.14 15.08
N GLN A 23 -15.14 0.21 15.11
CA GLN A 23 -16.06 0.06 16.26
C GLN A 23 -15.34 -0.26 17.57
N LEU A 24 -14.23 -1.00 17.53
CA LEU A 24 -13.42 -1.30 18.72
C LEU A 24 -12.56 -0.11 19.16
N VAL A 25 -12.11 0.73 18.20
CA VAL A 25 -11.43 1.99 18.47
C VAL A 25 -12.40 2.98 19.13
N ASP A 26 -13.62 3.12 18.61
CA ASP A 26 -14.64 4.01 19.18
C ASP A 26 -14.98 3.68 20.64
N LYS A 27 -14.91 2.39 20.99
CA LYS A 27 -15.10 1.91 22.37
C LYS A 27 -13.85 2.02 23.24
N ASN A 28 -12.75 2.57 22.72
CA ASN A 28 -11.44 2.65 23.37
C ASN A 28 -10.89 1.28 23.83
N ILE A 29 -11.24 0.20 23.13
CA ILE A 29 -10.79 -1.17 23.47
C ILE A 29 -9.42 -1.45 22.85
N ILE A 30 -9.19 -0.95 21.63
CA ILE A 30 -7.94 -1.12 20.89
C ILE A 30 -7.45 0.23 20.36
N GLN A 31 -6.16 0.27 20.03
CA GLN A 31 -5.57 1.35 19.25
C GLN A 31 -5.07 0.75 17.94
N VAL A 32 -5.64 1.20 16.82
CA VAL A 32 -5.20 0.76 15.49
C VAL A 32 -4.07 1.69 15.04
N GLN A 33 -2.91 1.10 14.77
CA GLN A 33 -1.82 1.79 14.06
C GLN A 33 -1.72 1.17 12.67
N LYS A 34 -1.96 1.98 11.63
CA LYS A 34 -1.70 1.56 10.26
C LYS A 34 -0.19 1.53 10.07
N VAL A 35 0.41 0.37 10.29
CA VAL A 35 1.79 0.11 9.86
C VAL A 35 1.70 -0.06 8.35
N GLY A 36 1.65 1.07 7.63
CA GLY A 36 1.85 1.02 6.20
C GLY A 36 3.12 0.23 5.96
N ARG A 37 3.08 -0.75 5.05
CA ARG A 37 4.23 -0.87 4.18
C ARG A 37 4.35 0.53 3.60
N THR A 38 5.31 1.31 4.09
CA THR A 38 5.92 2.32 3.24
C THR A 38 6.08 1.58 1.93
N MET A 39 5.35 1.98 0.87
CA MET A 39 5.87 1.74 -0.45
C MET A 39 7.27 2.34 -0.34
N VAL A 40 8.26 1.47 -0.15
CA VAL A 40 9.65 1.88 -0.20
C VAL A 40 9.69 2.47 -1.58
N ALA A 41 9.76 3.80 -1.66
CA ALA A 41 9.90 4.49 -2.93
C ALA A 41 10.99 3.71 -3.66
N ALA A 42 10.63 3.09 -4.78
CA ALA A 42 11.54 2.23 -5.50
C ALA A 42 12.81 3.06 -5.75
N ASN A 43 13.98 2.48 -5.48
CA ASN A 43 15.22 3.21 -5.78
C ASN A 43 15.23 3.57 -7.27
N GLU A 44 15.93 4.64 -7.67
CA GLU A 44 15.91 5.11 -9.07
C GLU A 44 16.18 3.99 -10.10
N GLN A 45 17.08 3.05 -9.79
CA GLN A 45 17.33 1.86 -10.61
C GLN A 45 16.12 0.92 -10.73
N GLN A 46 15.37 0.72 -9.65
CA GLN A 46 14.16 -0.11 -9.66
C GLN A 46 13.02 0.58 -10.42
N ILE A 47 12.97 1.92 -10.38
CA ILE A 47 11.99 2.69 -11.16
C ILE A 47 12.27 2.54 -12.66
N GLU A 48 13.53 2.64 -13.07
CA GLU A 48 13.92 2.46 -14.47
C GLU A 48 13.63 1.04 -14.97
N GLU A 49 13.95 0.01 -14.18
CA GLU A 49 13.61 -1.38 -14.51
C GLU A 49 12.09 -1.58 -14.68
N ILE A 50 11.25 -1.01 -13.81
CA ILE A 50 9.79 -1.11 -13.92
C ILE A 50 9.28 -0.37 -15.17
N ILE A 51 9.86 0.78 -15.53
CA ILE A 51 9.48 1.54 -16.73
C ILE A 51 9.84 0.77 -18.01
N GLU A 52 11.00 0.13 -18.03
CA GLU A 52 11.45 -0.73 -19.14
C GLU A 52 10.58 -2.00 -19.25
N GLU A 53 10.31 -2.69 -18.14
CA GLU A 53 9.44 -3.88 -18.11
C GLU A 53 7.99 -3.57 -18.49
N SER A 54 7.50 -2.37 -18.16
CA SER A 54 6.15 -1.93 -18.51
C SER A 54 6.04 -1.47 -19.96
N GLU A 55 7.13 -1.51 -20.75
CA GLU A 55 7.23 -1.00 -22.12
C GLU A 55 6.74 0.47 -22.26
N LEU A 56 6.80 1.26 -21.19
CA LEU A 56 6.27 2.63 -21.17
C LEU A 56 7.28 3.65 -21.76
N GLY A 57 8.57 3.33 -21.71
CA GLY A 57 9.66 4.19 -22.18
C GLY A 57 9.54 4.72 -23.63
N PRO A 58 8.98 3.98 -24.61
CA PRO A 58 8.79 4.49 -25.97
C PRO A 58 7.59 5.44 -26.13
N TYR A 59 6.64 5.41 -25.20
CA TYR A 59 5.33 6.06 -25.36
C TYR A 59 5.12 7.24 -24.40
N TYR A 60 5.87 7.28 -23.31
CA TYR A 60 5.71 8.26 -22.25
C TYR A 60 7.08 8.74 -21.77
N SER A 61 7.17 10.00 -21.40
CA SER A 61 8.38 10.51 -20.74
C SER A 61 8.55 9.84 -19.37
N ASP A 62 9.79 9.74 -18.87
CA ASP A 62 10.08 9.18 -17.53
C ASP A 62 9.19 9.76 -16.43
N LYS A 63 8.90 11.05 -16.52
CA LYS A 63 8.04 11.76 -15.57
C LYS A 63 6.58 11.28 -15.63
N GLU A 64 6.08 10.98 -16.83
CA GLU A 64 4.72 10.47 -17.04
C GLU A 64 4.64 8.98 -16.68
N ALA A 65 5.65 8.19 -17.02
CA ALA A 65 5.73 6.78 -16.66
C ALA A 65 5.75 6.60 -15.12
N ARG A 66 6.54 7.41 -14.40
CA ARG A 66 6.55 7.44 -12.92
C ARG A 66 5.17 7.79 -12.35
N ALA A 67 4.50 8.79 -12.94
CA ALA A 67 3.17 9.20 -12.52
C ALA A 67 2.09 8.13 -12.77
N ILE A 68 2.17 7.39 -13.88
CA ILE A 68 1.26 6.28 -14.21
C ILE A 68 1.48 5.09 -13.27
N LEU A 69 2.73 4.83 -12.90
CA LEU A 69 3.13 3.73 -12.03
C LEU A 69 2.98 4.04 -10.53
N ASN A 70 2.56 5.27 -10.16
CA ASN A 70 2.51 5.75 -8.77
C ASN A 70 3.85 5.57 -8.03
N LEU A 71 4.97 5.72 -8.74
CA LEU A 71 6.34 5.61 -8.22
C LEU A 71 6.93 6.97 -7.86
#